data_AF-A0A2E4ZYY2-F1
#
_entry.id   AF-A0A2E4ZYY2-F1
#
_cell.length_a   1.000
_cell.length_b   1.000
_cell.length_c   1.000
_cell.angle_alpha   90.00
_cell.angle_beta   90.00
_cell.angle_gamma   90.00
#
_symmetry.space_group_name_H-M   'P 1'
#
loop_
_entity.id
_entity.type
_entity.pdbx_description
1 polymer ?
#
loop_
_entity_poly.entity_id
_entity_poly.type
_entity_poly.pdbx_seq_one_letter_code
_entity_poly.pdbx_strand_id
1 'polypeptide(L)'
;MVFGEPEVTTAGKISRKGTIRLVYITGDVPIVGLTAKEAEAFISKQYYEHRIYRKAHVLLKITKYSAKEVMVTGKFAQTGPFVFPPEVEAMDILEVITRNGGFAEAAKTSEVKVTRVVHDKNGSNKKEVYTVDVKARMEGDVESKPFMIYPGDTLFVREKLI
;
A
#
# COMPACT_ATOMS: atom_id res chain seq x y z
N MET A 1 -12.31 -18.98 6.21
CA MET A 1 -13.26 -20.12 6.16
C MET A 1 -13.21 -20.86 7.47
N VAL A 2 -14.34 -21.43 7.89
CA VAL A 2 -14.41 -22.30 9.07
C VAL A 2 -14.68 -23.71 8.57
N PHE A 3 -13.83 -24.67 8.95
CA PHE A 3 -13.94 -26.05 8.47
C PHE A 3 -15.27 -26.66 8.92
N GLY A 4 -16.02 -27.24 7.97
CA GLY A 4 -17.33 -27.83 8.22
C GLY A 4 -18.51 -26.86 8.16
N GLU A 5 -18.26 -25.54 8.05
CA GLU A 5 -19.30 -24.49 8.13
C GLU A 5 -19.28 -23.63 6.86
N PRO A 6 -19.93 -24.06 5.76
CA PRO A 6 -19.90 -23.37 4.47
C PRO A 6 -20.57 -21.99 4.52
N GLU A 7 -21.59 -21.80 5.36
CA GLU A 7 -22.33 -20.55 5.54
C GLU A 7 -21.49 -19.43 6.19
N VAL A 8 -20.40 -19.78 6.87
CA VAL A 8 -19.42 -18.83 7.44
C VAL A 8 -18.20 -18.63 6.53
N THR A 9 -18.13 -19.37 5.43
CA THR A 9 -17.06 -19.19 4.45
C THR A 9 -17.33 -17.97 3.58
N THR A 10 -16.74 -16.84 3.96
CA THR A 10 -16.83 -15.58 3.23
C THR A 10 -15.46 -15.04 2.80
N ALA A 11 -15.45 -14.28 1.71
CA ALA A 11 -14.31 -13.47 1.29
C ALA A 11 -14.42 -12.07 1.92
N GLY A 12 -13.73 -11.86 3.04
CA GLY A 12 -13.71 -10.58 3.75
C GLY A 12 -12.59 -9.66 3.24
N LYS A 13 -12.89 -8.38 3.02
CA LYS A 13 -11.88 -7.34 2.76
C LYS A 13 -11.39 -6.77 4.10
N ILE A 14 -10.06 -6.67 4.27
CA ILE A 14 -9.47 -5.96 5.39
C ILE A 14 -9.63 -4.45 5.17
N SER A 15 -10.23 -3.77 6.15
CA SER A 15 -10.44 -2.32 6.10
C SER A 15 -9.11 -1.57 6.20
N ARG A 16 -9.10 -0.27 5.88
CA ARG A 16 -7.91 0.59 6.08
C ARG A 16 -7.48 0.68 7.55
N LYS A 17 -8.37 0.40 8.49
CA LYS A 17 -8.07 0.35 9.93
C LYS A 17 -7.51 -1.01 10.37
N GLY A 18 -7.30 -1.93 9.43
CA GLY A 18 -6.82 -3.29 9.70
C GLY A 18 -7.85 -4.16 10.41
N THR A 19 -9.14 -3.91 10.18
CA THR A 19 -10.25 -4.69 10.72
C THR A 19 -10.91 -5.56 9.66
N ILE A 20 -11.53 -6.66 10.07
CA ILE A 20 -12.34 -7.55 9.22
C ILE A 20 -13.73 -7.74 9.83
N ARG A 21 -14.74 -7.92 8.98
CA ARG A 21 -16.08 -8.34 9.42
C ARG A 21 -16.21 -9.84 9.35
N LEU A 22 -16.70 -10.42 10.45
CA LEU A 22 -16.94 -11.84 10.58
C LEU A 22 -18.45 -12.10 10.54
N VAL A 23 -18.83 -13.26 10.03
CA VAL A 23 -20.24 -13.69 10.03
C VAL A 23 -20.65 -13.98 11.48
N TYR A 24 -21.88 -13.62 11.86
CA TYR A 24 -22.44 -13.80 13.22
C TYR A 24 -21.77 -13.02 14.37
N ILE A 25 -20.66 -12.31 14.12
CA ILE A 25 -20.05 -11.40 15.10
C ILE A 25 -20.42 -9.98 14.72
N THR A 26 -21.09 -9.27 15.63
CA THR A 26 -21.46 -7.88 15.42
C THR A 26 -20.24 -6.98 15.59
N GLY A 27 -19.91 -6.23 14.54
CA GLY A 27 -18.84 -5.24 14.56
C GLY A 27 -17.61 -5.65 13.76
N ASP A 28 -16.61 -4.80 13.82
CA ASP A 28 -15.34 -4.94 13.11
C ASP A 28 -14.30 -5.57 14.06
N VAL A 29 -13.69 -6.68 13.64
CA VAL A 29 -12.67 -7.40 14.42
C VAL A 29 -11.27 -6.95 14.00
N PRO A 30 -10.44 -6.42 14.91
CA PRO A 30 -9.10 -5.96 14.57
C PRO A 30 -8.15 -7.14 14.37
N ILE A 31 -7.46 -7.15 13.23
CA ILE A 31 -6.43 -8.15 12.90
C ILE A 31 -5.12 -7.48 12.43
N VAL A 32 -5.00 -6.18 12.66
CA VAL A 32 -3.82 -5.39 12.30
C VAL A 32 -2.58 -5.90 13.04
N GLY A 33 -1.46 -6.00 12.34
CA GLY A 33 -0.18 -6.44 12.91
C GLY A 33 -0.09 -7.95 13.19
N LEU A 34 -1.16 -8.71 12.96
CA LEU A 34 -1.15 -10.17 13.07
C LEU A 34 -0.69 -10.81 11.75
N THR A 35 0.14 -11.84 11.85
CA THR A 35 0.38 -12.77 10.75
C THR A 35 -0.90 -13.55 10.42
N ALA A 36 -0.96 -14.18 9.23
CA ALA A 36 -2.12 -14.99 8.84
C ALA A 36 -2.47 -16.06 9.89
N LYS A 37 -1.46 -16.74 10.45
CA LYS A 37 -1.62 -17.78 11.48
C LYS A 37 -2.12 -17.22 12.82
N GLU A 38 -1.62 -16.06 13.23
CA GLU A 38 -2.08 -15.39 14.45
C GLU A 38 -3.53 -14.90 14.28
N ALA A 39 -3.86 -14.37 13.10
CA ALA A 39 -5.22 -13.97 12.77
C ALA A 39 -6.18 -15.16 12.78
N GLU A 40 -5.80 -16.34 12.28
CA GLU A 40 -6.61 -17.56 12.36
C GLU A 40 -6.94 -17.94 13.82
N ALA A 41 -5.91 -17.98 14.67
CA ALA A 41 -6.05 -18.29 16.09
C ALA A 41 -6.91 -17.25 16.81
N PHE A 42 -6.70 -15.97 16.50
CA PHE A 42 -7.47 -14.86 17.07
C PHE A 42 -8.94 -14.92 16.67
N ILE A 43 -9.23 -15.14 15.38
CA ILE A 43 -10.60 -15.29 14.88
C ILE A 43 -11.29 -16.50 15.51
N SER A 44 -10.59 -17.63 15.66
CA SER A 44 -11.12 -18.82 16.34
C SER A 44 -11.53 -18.50 17.79
N LYS A 45 -10.69 -17.73 18.50
CA LYS A 45 -10.98 -17.24 19.85
C LYS A 45 -12.19 -16.31 19.89
N GLN A 46 -12.34 -15.39 18.93
CA GLN A 46 -13.52 -14.50 18.87
C GLN A 46 -14.82 -15.29 18.70
N TYR A 47 -14.86 -16.29 17.83
CA TYR A 47 -16.04 -17.16 17.69
C TYR A 47 -16.39 -17.94 18.96
N TYR A 48 -15.38 -18.35 19.73
CA TYR A 48 -15.56 -19.01 21.02
C TYR A 48 -16.10 -18.05 22.09
N GLU A 49 -15.50 -16.87 22.22
CA GLU A 49 -15.89 -15.85 23.21
C GLU A 49 -17.32 -15.35 22.99
N HIS A 50 -17.74 -15.21 21.72
CA HIS A 50 -19.11 -14.87 21.36
C HIS A 50 -20.09 -16.05 21.44
N ARG A 51 -19.65 -17.23 21.91
CA ARG A 51 -20.45 -18.46 22.06
C ARG A 51 -21.11 -18.96 20.77
N ILE A 52 -20.51 -18.65 19.61
CA ILE A 52 -21.01 -19.07 18.30
C ILE A 52 -20.57 -20.52 18.04
N TYR A 53 -19.29 -20.82 18.28
CA TYR A 53 -18.72 -22.16 18.10
C TYR A 53 -17.95 -22.61 19.34
N ARG A 54 -18.10 -23.88 19.74
CA ARG A 54 -17.30 -24.46 20.84
C ARG A 54 -15.82 -24.62 20.46
N LYS A 55 -15.55 -24.91 19.19
CA LYS A 55 -14.20 -25.04 18.63
C LYS A 55 -14.24 -24.72 17.13
N ALA A 56 -13.87 -23.50 16.76
CA ALA A 56 -13.81 -23.10 15.35
C ALA A 56 -12.44 -23.43 14.75
N HIS A 57 -12.43 -24.25 13.69
CA HIS A 57 -11.23 -24.50 12.89
C HIS A 57 -11.17 -23.49 11.74
N VAL A 58 -10.42 -22.40 11.95
CA VAL A 58 -10.35 -21.27 11.00
C VAL A 58 -9.14 -21.41 10.09
N LEU A 59 -9.35 -21.26 8.79
CA LEU A 59 -8.29 -21.09 7.79
C LEU A 59 -8.45 -19.73 7.09
N LEU A 60 -7.37 -18.95 7.05
CA LEU A 60 -7.29 -17.65 6.43
C LEU A 60 -6.31 -17.72 5.26
N LYS A 61 -6.85 -17.52 4.05
CA LYS A 61 -6.04 -17.41 2.84
C LYS A 61 -6.18 -16.00 2.29
N ILE A 62 -5.06 -15.32 2.11
CA ILE A 62 -5.04 -14.03 1.42
C ILE A 62 -5.26 -14.30 -0.08
N THR A 63 -6.39 -13.83 -0.60
CA THR A 63 -6.75 -14.05 -2.02
C THR A 63 -6.32 -12.90 -2.91
N LYS A 64 -6.40 -11.65 -2.41
CA LYS A 64 -5.96 -10.44 -3.09
C LYS A 64 -5.48 -9.41 -2.07
N TYR A 65 -4.34 -8.78 -2.34
CA TYR A 65 -3.95 -7.56 -1.67
C TYR A 65 -4.70 -6.38 -2.31
N SER A 66 -5.06 -5.36 -1.54
CA SER A 66 -5.50 -4.10 -2.16
C SER A 66 -4.30 -3.55 -2.94
N ALA A 67 -4.51 -3.16 -4.20
CA ALA A 67 -3.44 -2.61 -5.02
C ALA A 67 -2.83 -1.39 -4.31
N LYS A 68 -1.56 -1.54 -3.94
CA LYS A 68 -0.74 -0.46 -3.44
C LYS A 68 -0.11 0.18 -4.65
N GLU A 69 -0.58 1.34 -5.03
CA GLU A 69 -0.14 1.98 -6.26
C GLU A 69 0.22 3.44 -6.03
N VAL A 70 1.05 3.95 -6.92
CA VAL A 70 1.33 5.38 -7.07
C VAL A 70 0.94 5.81 -8.46
N MET A 71 0.57 7.07 -8.60
CA MET A 71 0.19 7.65 -9.89
C MET A 71 1.42 8.31 -10.53
N VAL A 72 1.84 7.86 -11.70
CA VAL A 72 2.99 8.42 -12.43
C VAL A 72 2.50 9.22 -13.63
N THR A 73 2.89 10.50 -13.71
CA THR A 73 2.38 11.45 -14.71
C THR A 73 3.47 12.38 -15.25
N GLY A 74 3.26 12.92 -16.46
CA GLY A 74 4.23 13.79 -17.11
C GLY A 74 5.24 13.02 -17.96
N LYS A 75 6.49 13.52 -18.05
CA LYS A 75 7.53 13.00 -18.96
C LYS A 75 8.25 11.77 -18.39
N PHE A 76 7.48 10.74 -18.05
CA PHE A 76 8.01 9.40 -17.78
C PHE A 76 7.84 8.50 -19.01
N ALA A 77 8.65 7.45 -19.12
CA ALA A 77 8.54 6.50 -20.23
C ALA A 77 7.16 5.81 -20.24
N GLN A 78 6.62 5.52 -19.05
CA GLN A 78 5.26 5.01 -18.85
C GLN A 78 4.51 5.93 -17.88
N THR A 79 3.24 6.19 -18.16
CA THR A 79 2.35 6.98 -17.29
C THR A 79 1.14 6.15 -16.89
N GLY A 80 0.53 6.50 -15.76
CA GLY A 80 -0.56 5.74 -15.14
C GLY A 80 -0.16 5.14 -13.79
N PRO A 81 -0.94 4.18 -13.28
CA PRO A 81 -0.69 3.56 -11.99
C PRO A 81 0.52 2.62 -12.04
N PHE A 82 1.48 2.82 -11.13
CA PHE A 82 2.55 1.87 -10.84
C PHE A 82 2.19 1.08 -9.60
N VAL A 83 2.01 -0.23 -9.74
CA VAL A 83 1.62 -1.13 -8.65
C VAL A 83 2.87 -1.67 -7.94
N PHE A 84 2.92 -1.48 -6.63
CA PHE A 84 3.98 -2.00 -5.78
C PHE A 84 3.91 -3.53 -5.74
N PRO A 85 5.06 -4.22 -5.58
CA PRO A 85 5.06 -5.64 -5.29
C PRO A 85 4.23 -5.94 -4.03
N PRO A 86 3.67 -7.17 -3.92
CA PRO A 86 3.08 -7.62 -2.67
C PRO A 86 4.05 -7.42 -1.51
N GLU A 87 3.52 -7.03 -0.35
CA GLU A 87 4.28 -6.86 0.90
C GLU A 87 5.28 -5.70 0.96
N VAL A 88 5.50 -4.96 -0.14
CA VAL A 88 6.33 -3.75 -0.12
C VAL A 88 5.50 -2.55 0.35
N GLU A 89 5.95 -1.87 1.40
CA GLU A 89 5.30 -0.69 1.98
C GLU A 89 5.86 0.64 1.47
N ALA A 90 7.12 0.64 1.03
CA ALA A 90 7.81 1.81 0.50
C ALA A 90 8.91 1.35 -0.47
N MET A 91 9.25 2.22 -1.42
CA MET A 91 10.27 1.95 -2.43
C MET A 91 11.04 3.24 -2.71
N ASP A 92 12.34 3.16 -2.94
CA ASP A 92 13.11 4.35 -3.32
C ASP A 92 12.65 4.89 -4.68
N ILE A 93 12.63 6.21 -4.84
CA ILE A 93 12.18 6.88 -6.05
C ILE A 93 12.93 6.39 -7.30
N LEU A 94 14.22 6.08 -7.18
CA LEU A 94 15.00 5.61 -8.32
C LEU A 94 14.55 4.22 -8.75
N GLU A 95 14.24 3.35 -7.80
CA GLU A 95 13.72 2.01 -8.09
C GLU A 95 12.34 2.12 -8.75
N VAL A 96 11.42 2.94 -8.21
CA VAL A 96 10.09 3.16 -8.81
C VAL A 96 10.21 3.61 -10.26
N ILE A 97 11.05 4.62 -10.53
CA ILE A 97 11.22 5.19 -11.87
C ILE A 97 11.84 4.17 -12.81
N THR A 98 12.88 3.46 -12.37
CA THR A 98 13.55 2.43 -13.19
C THR A 98 12.61 1.30 -13.56
N ARG A 99 11.81 0.82 -12.60
CA ARG A 99 10.80 -0.23 -12.84
C ARG A 99 9.64 0.25 -13.71
N ASN A 100 9.37 1.54 -13.72
CA ASN A 100 8.39 2.18 -14.59
C ASN A 100 8.97 2.58 -15.98
N GLY A 101 10.13 2.02 -16.35
CA GLY A 101 10.75 2.22 -17.66
C GLY A 101 11.59 3.49 -17.80
N GLY A 102 11.81 4.24 -16.72
CA GLY A 102 12.60 5.44 -16.71
C GLY A 102 11.85 6.71 -17.14
N PHE A 103 12.60 7.70 -17.61
CA PHE A 103 12.07 8.97 -18.08
C PHE A 103 11.83 8.97 -19.58
N ALA A 104 10.89 9.79 -20.03
CA ALA A 104 10.76 10.11 -21.46
C ALA A 104 11.86 11.09 -21.89
N GLU A 105 12.05 11.23 -23.20
CA GLU A 105 12.95 12.25 -23.75
C GLU A 105 12.54 13.66 -23.29
N ALA A 106 13.54 14.54 -23.15
CA ALA A 106 13.37 15.90 -22.65
C ALA A 106 12.76 16.03 -21.24
N ALA A 107 12.71 14.98 -20.41
CA ALA A 107 12.25 15.09 -19.03
C ALA A 107 13.18 15.94 -18.15
N LYS A 108 12.62 16.79 -17.27
CA LYS A 108 13.37 17.56 -16.27
C LYS A 108 13.70 16.70 -15.04
N THR A 109 14.61 15.76 -15.22
CA THR A 109 15.01 14.75 -14.20
C THR A 109 15.59 15.31 -12.90
N SER A 110 16.03 16.58 -12.90
CA SER A 110 16.46 17.27 -11.67
C SER A 110 15.32 17.87 -10.86
N GLU A 111 14.07 17.82 -11.36
CA GLU A 111 12.90 18.41 -10.71
C GLU A 111 11.70 17.46 -10.81
N VAL A 112 11.81 16.28 -10.19
CA VAL A 112 10.69 15.36 -10.04
C VAL A 112 9.86 15.78 -8.84
N LYS A 113 8.58 16.05 -9.05
CA LYS A 113 7.64 16.41 -7.98
C LYS A 113 6.94 15.17 -7.45
N VAL A 114 6.97 14.99 -6.15
CA VAL A 114 6.21 13.95 -5.44
C VAL A 114 5.15 14.64 -4.61
N THR A 115 3.88 14.38 -4.90
CA THR A 115 2.75 14.86 -4.10
C THR A 115 2.27 13.75 -3.19
N ARG A 116 2.27 13.99 -1.88
CA ARG A 116 1.80 13.08 -0.85
C ARG A 116 0.60 13.67 -0.13
N VAL A 117 -0.45 12.87 0.04
CA VAL A 117 -1.58 13.25 0.90
C VAL A 117 -1.28 12.74 2.30
N VAL A 118 -1.03 13.65 3.23
CA VAL A 118 -0.80 13.36 4.64
C VAL A 118 -2.08 13.65 5.41
N HIS A 119 -2.52 12.68 6.21
CA HIS A 119 -3.64 12.86 7.13
C HIS A 119 -3.11 13.43 8.44
N ASP A 120 -3.55 14.63 8.81
CA ASP A 120 -3.26 15.20 10.12
C ASP A 120 -4.04 14.44 11.21
N LYS A 121 -3.56 14.49 12.46
CA LYS A 121 -4.21 13.92 13.65
C LYS A 121 -5.64 14.45 13.85
N ASN A 122 -5.95 15.60 13.27
CA ASN A 122 -7.27 16.24 13.29
C ASN A 122 -8.20 15.81 12.15
N GLY A 123 -7.79 14.85 11.31
CA GLY A 123 -8.61 14.32 10.21
C GLY A 123 -8.63 15.19 8.95
N SER A 124 -7.82 16.24 8.87
CA SER A 124 -7.65 17.05 7.66
C SER A 124 -6.63 16.42 6.71
N ASN A 125 -6.91 16.49 5.40
CA ASN A 125 -5.99 16.01 4.36
C ASN A 125 -5.09 17.18 3.93
N LYS A 126 -3.81 17.12 4.28
CA LYS A 126 -2.81 18.07 3.79
C LYS A 126 -2.08 17.47 2.61
N LYS A 127 -1.89 18.25 1.54
CA LYS A 127 -1.02 17.87 0.43
C LYS A 127 0.37 18.42 0.68
N GLU A 128 1.37 17.54 0.70
CA GLU A 128 2.78 17.91 0.73
C GLU A 128 3.39 17.64 -0.64
N VAL A 129 4.22 18.57 -1.13
CA VAL A 129 4.89 18.45 -2.42
C VAL A 129 6.39 18.51 -2.17
N TYR A 130 7.08 17.44 -2.56
CA TYR A 130 8.53 17.33 -2.49
C TYR A 130 9.11 17.47 -3.89
N THR A 131 10.20 18.22 -4.02
CA THR A 131 10.98 18.29 -5.26
C THR A 131 12.24 17.47 -5.07
N VAL A 132 12.43 16.48 -5.93
CA VAL A 132 13.52 15.51 -5.84
C VAL A 132 14.39 15.64 -7.09
N ASP A 133 15.68 15.91 -6.87
CA ASP A 133 16.69 15.79 -7.92
C ASP A 133 17.06 14.31 -8.08
N VAL A 134 16.48 13.68 -9.11
CA VAL A 134 16.76 12.28 -9.45
C VAL A 134 18.01 12.18 -10.32
N LYS A 135 18.34 13.24 -11.07
CA LYS A 135 19.55 13.28 -11.90
C LYS A 135 20.81 13.13 -11.04
N ALA A 136 20.95 13.95 -10.00
CA ALA A 136 22.10 13.90 -9.10
C ALA A 136 22.24 12.52 -8.43
N ARG A 137 21.11 11.90 -8.07
CA ARG A 137 21.06 10.53 -7.52
C ARG A 137 21.57 9.47 -8.50
N MET A 138 21.15 9.55 -9.76
CA MET A 138 21.61 8.63 -10.80
C MET A 138 23.11 8.78 -11.10
N GLU A 139 23.64 9.99 -10.96
CA GLU A 139 25.06 10.32 -11.19
C GLU A 139 25.97 9.93 -10.01
N GLY A 140 25.42 9.32 -8.95
CA GLY A 140 26.19 8.72 -7.86
C GLY A 140 26.53 9.69 -6.73
N ASP A 141 25.75 10.76 -6.53
CA ASP A 141 25.91 11.64 -5.38
C ASP A 141 25.56 10.89 -4.06
N VAL A 142 26.61 10.37 -3.41
CA VAL A 142 26.57 9.47 -2.24
C VAL A 142 25.95 10.14 -1.00
N GLU A 143 25.93 11.47 -0.95
CA GLU A 143 25.34 12.25 0.15
C GLU A 143 23.81 12.33 0.07
N SER A 144 23.22 12.00 -1.08
CA SER A 144 21.78 12.09 -1.27
C SER A 144 21.05 10.91 -0.59
N LYS A 145 20.41 11.19 0.54
CA LYS A 145 19.57 10.20 1.23
C LYS A 145 18.52 9.61 0.28
N PRO A 146 18.20 8.30 0.39
CA PRO A 146 17.10 7.68 -0.34
C PRO A 146 15.80 8.47 -0.16
N PHE A 147 15.03 8.63 -1.24
CA PHE A 147 13.74 9.29 -1.18
C PHE A 147 12.65 8.23 -1.32
N MET A 148 12.02 7.88 -0.19
CA MET A 148 11.01 6.84 -0.14
C MET A 148 9.68 7.32 -0.71
N ILE A 149 9.16 6.54 -1.66
CA ILE A 149 7.84 6.64 -2.25
C ILE A 149 6.92 5.65 -1.55
N TYR A 150 5.70 6.10 -1.23
CA TYR A 150 4.69 5.32 -0.54
C TYR A 150 3.43 5.20 -1.39
N PRO A 151 2.65 4.12 -1.24
CA PRO A 151 1.36 3.97 -1.90
C PRO A 151 0.47 5.21 -1.69
N GLY A 152 -0.16 5.67 -2.77
CA GLY A 152 -0.96 6.90 -2.81
C GLY A 152 -0.20 8.16 -3.19
N ASP A 153 1.13 8.13 -3.30
CA ASP A 153 1.92 9.24 -3.85
C ASP A 153 1.59 9.47 -5.34
N THR A 154 1.77 10.71 -5.79
CA THR A 154 1.74 11.08 -7.21
C THR A 154 3.09 11.63 -7.65
N LEU A 155 3.71 10.99 -8.64
CA LEU A 155 4.95 11.44 -9.26
C LEU A 155 4.62 12.24 -10.50
N PHE A 156 5.22 13.42 -10.61
CA PHE A 156 5.09 14.30 -11.76
C PHE A 156 6.45 14.85 -12.19
N VAL A 157 6.76 14.74 -13.48
CA VAL A 157 7.94 15.37 -14.06
C VAL A 157 7.54 16.18 -15.29
N ARG A 158 8.01 17.42 -15.34
CA ARG A 158 7.76 18.31 -16.48
C ARG A 158 8.78 18.07 -17.59
N GLU A 159 8.46 18.61 -18.76
CA GLU A 159 9.42 18.79 -19.85
C GLU A 159 10.49 19.83 -19.47
N LYS A 160 11.71 19.61 -19.92
CA LYS A 160 12.79 20.60 -19.91
C LYS A 160 12.42 21.68 -20.92
N LEU A 161 12.42 22.93 -20.46
CA LEU A 161 12.41 24.07 -21.37
C LEU A 161 13.83 24.21 -21.91
N ILE A 162 13.95 24.22 -23.24
CA ILE A 162 15.20 24.44 -23.98
C ILE A 162 15.45 25.95 -24.04
#